data_AF-A0A1R0YXC2-F1
#
_entry.id   AF-A0A1R0YXC2-F1
#
_cell.length_a   1.000
_cell.length_b   1.000
_cell.length_c   1.000
_cell.angle_alpha   90.00
_cell.angle_beta   90.00
_cell.angle_gamma   90.00
#
_symmetry.space_group_name_H-M   'P 1'
#
loop_
_entity.id
_entity.type
_entity.pdbx_description
1 polymer ?
#
loop_
_entity_poly.entity_id
_entity_poly.type
_entity_poly.pdbx_seq_one_letter_code
_entity_poly.pdbx_strand_id
1 'polypeptide(L)' 'MRRYNIWRPLMLIIVAVLTKSLVTNLCILFGMQAESASSMGTLGMVIAGLVMYNRMTNRRRK' A
#
# COMPACT_ATOMS: atom_id res chain seq x y z
N MET A 1 -4.07 -31.33 -4.73
CA MET A 1 -4.56 -30.10 -4.05
C MET A 1 -3.72 -28.92 -4.50
N ARG A 2 -4.32 -27.95 -5.19
CA ARG A 2 -3.64 -26.80 -5.82
C ARG A 2 -3.02 -25.89 -4.73
N ARG A 3 -1.71 -25.67 -4.79
CA ARG A 3 -0.98 -24.69 -3.94
C ARG A 3 -1.57 -23.29 -4.15
N TYR A 4 -2.39 -22.81 -3.23
CA TYR A 4 -2.81 -21.42 -3.19
C TYR A 4 -1.59 -20.55 -2.90
N ASN A 5 -1.21 -19.68 -3.85
CA ASN A 5 -0.02 -18.85 -3.74
C ASN A 5 -0.31 -17.61 -2.87
N ILE A 6 -0.44 -17.84 -1.55
CA ILE A 6 -0.76 -16.84 -0.51
C ILE A 6 0.27 -15.68 -0.49
N TRP A 7 1.47 -15.90 -1.05
CA TRP A 7 2.50 -14.89 -1.25
C TRP A 7 2.02 -13.63 -1.99
N ARG A 8 1.05 -13.74 -2.91
CA ARG A 8 0.51 -12.59 -3.65
C ARG A 8 -0.30 -11.62 -2.78
N PRO A 9 -1.36 -12.07 -2.09
CA PRO A 9 -2.11 -11.20 -1.18
C PRO A 9 -1.23 -10.71 -0.01
N LEU A 10 -0.28 -11.53 0.46
CA LEU A 10 0.64 -11.11 1.53
C LEU A 10 1.50 -9.91 1.11
N MET A 11 2.09 -9.94 -0.09
CA MET A 11 2.88 -8.81 -0.60
C MET A 11 2.04 -7.54 -0.78
N LEU A 12 0.76 -7.65 -1.16
CA LEU A 12 -0.13 -6.49 -1.27
C LEU A 12 -0.36 -5.84 0.10
N ILE A 13 -0.60 -6.64 1.14
CA ILE A 13 -0.83 -6.14 2.50
C ILE A 13 0.45 -5.50 3.05
N ILE A 14 1.61 -6.15 2.87
CA ILE A 14 2.90 -5.62 3.33
C ILE A 14 3.20 -4.26 2.69
N VAL A 15 3.05 -4.15 1.36
CA VAL A 15 3.28 -2.88 0.65
C VAL A 15 2.31 -1.81 1.11
N ALA A 16 1.02 -2.13 1.26
CA ALA A 16 0.02 -1.16 1.72
C ALA A 16 0.37 -0.59 3.11
N VAL A 17 0.72 -1.45 4.07
CA VAL A 17 1.09 -1.04 5.43
C VAL A 17 2.38 -0.21 5.42
N LEU A 18 3.38 -0.63 4.65
CA LEU A 18 4.64 0.12 4.50
C LEU A 18 4.40 1.49 3.91
N THR A 19 3.63 1.60 2.81
CA THR A 19 3.33 2.88 2.17
C THR A 19 2.55 3.79 3.11
N LYS A 20 1.57 3.27 3.87
CA LYS A 20 0.87 4.06 4.88
C LYS A 20 1.85 4.69 5.87
N SER A 21 2.70 3.86 6.48
CA SER A 21 3.65 4.29 7.50
C SER A 21 4.65 5.32 6.95
N LEU A 22 5.16 5.09 5.73
CA LEU A 22 6.07 6.00 5.04
C LEU A 22 5.41 7.36 4.78
N VAL A 23 4.19 7.37 4.23
CA VAL A 23 3.47 8.61 3.94
C VAL A 23 3.11 9.36 5.22
N THR A 24 2.63 8.69 6.27
CA THR A 24 2.37 9.35 7.57
C THR A 24 3.64 9.97 8.15
N ASN A 25 4.76 9.24 8.13
CA ASN A 25 6.01 9.73 8.70
C ASN A 25 6.57 10.90 7.89
N LEU A 26 6.48 10.86 6.56
CA LEU A 26 6.86 11.97 5.70
C LEU A 26 5.98 13.19 5.95
N CYS A 27 4.66 13.05 5.99
CA CYS A 27 3.74 14.14 6.27
C CYS A 27 4.02 14.78 7.65
N ILE A 28 4.31 13.99 8.67
CA ILE A 28 4.68 14.49 10.00
C ILE A 28 6.02 15.24 9.94
N LEU A 29 7.03 14.71 9.23
CA LEU A 29 8.33 15.37 9.05
C LEU A 29 8.22 16.70 8.30
N PHE A 30 7.25 16.84 7.38
CA PHE A 30 6.95 18.10 6.70
C PHE A 30 6.17 19.10 7.57
N GLY A 31 5.95 18.82 8.86
CA GLY A 31 5.29 19.72 9.80
C GLY A 31 3.76 19.67 9.74
N MET A 32 3.20 18.65 9.08
CA MET A 32 1.75 18.48 8.94
C MET A 32 1.15 17.86 10.21
N GLN A 33 -0.01 18.35 10.60
CA GLN A 33 -0.72 17.88 11.79
C GLN A 33 -1.02 16.37 11.69
N ALA A 34 -0.86 15.62 12.78
CA ALA A 34 -0.95 14.15 12.79
C ALA A 34 -2.29 13.62 12.25
N GLU A 35 -3.37 14.38 12.46
CA GLU A 35 -4.71 14.04 11.96
C GLU A 35 -4.81 14.14 10.42
N SER A 36 -4.24 15.20 9.84
CA SER A 36 -4.13 15.35 8.39
C SER A 36 -3.18 14.31 7.79
N ALA A 37 -2.07 14.02 8.46
CA ALA A 37 -1.09 13.01 8.03
C ALA A 37 -1.69 11.60 8.00
N SER A 38 -2.50 11.26 9.00
CA SER A 38 -3.23 9.98 9.04
C SER A 38 -4.20 9.85 7.87
N SER A 39 -4.95 10.90 7.55
CA SER A 39 -5.87 10.93 6.42
C SER A 39 -5.12 10.75 5.08
N MET A 40 -4.01 11.45 4.89
CA MET A 40 -3.17 11.31 3.69
C MET A 40 -2.50 9.94 3.59
N GLY A 41 -2.01 9.38 4.69
CA GLY A 41 -1.45 8.03 4.71
C GLY A 41 -2.48 6.95 4.40
N THR A 42 -3.73 7.16 4.82
CA THR A 42 -4.84 6.24 4.53
C THR A 42 -5.22 6.29 3.04
N LEU A 43 -5.30 7.49 2.46
CA LEU A 43 -5.47 7.65 1.01
C LEU A 43 -4.31 7.02 0.22
N GLY A 44 -3.07 7.26 0.67
CA GLY A 44 -1.87 6.66 0.10
C GLY A 44 -1.89 5.13 0.14
N MET A 45 -2.36 4.54 1.25
CA MET A 45 -2.53 3.09 1.41
C MET A 45 -3.52 2.51 0.40
N VAL A 46 -4.68 3.14 0.23
CA VAL A 46 -5.73 2.68 -0.71
C VAL A 46 -5.23 2.76 -2.15
N ILE A 47 -4.62 3.88 -2.54
CA ILE A 47 -4.05 4.07 -3.88
C ILE A 47 -2.94 3.05 -4.13
N ALA A 48 -2.01 2.87 -3.19
CA ALA A 48 -0.92 1.91 -3.31
C ALA A 48 -1.44 0.47 -3.43
N GLY A 49 -2.46 0.10 -2.67
CA GLY A 49 -3.13 -1.20 -2.77
C GLY A 49 -3.74 -1.44 -4.15
N LEU A 50 -4.47 -0.46 -4.68
CA LEU A 50 -5.08 -0.54 -6.02
C LEU A 50 -4.03 -0.59 -7.14
N VAL A 51 -3.02 0.29 -7.08
CA VAL A 51 -1.92 0.31 -8.05
C VAL A 51 -1.16 -1.01 -8.03
N MET A 52 -0.87 -1.56 -6.85
CA MET A 52 -0.12 -2.79 -6.72
C MET A 52 -0.94 -4.01 -7.14
N TYR A 53 -2.25 -4.02 -6.88
CA TYR A 53 -3.18 -5.01 -7.42
C TYR A 53 -3.20 -5.00 -8.96
N ASN A 54 -3.35 -3.80 -9.55
CA ASN A 54 -3.29 -3.63 -11.00
C ASN A 54 -1.92 -4.03 -11.58
N ARG A 55 -0.81 -3.68 -10.91
CA ARG A 55 0.54 -4.08 -11.33
C ARG A 55 0.73 -5.60 -11.31
N MET A 56 0.22 -6.26 -10.28
CA MET A 56 0.36 -7.71 -10.08
C MET A 56 -0.57 -8.53 -10.99
N THR A 57 -1.67 -7.93 -11.46
CA THR A 57 -2.57 -8.52 -12.46
C THR A 57 -2.04 -8.34 -13.89
N ASN A 58 -1.49 -7.17 -14.24
CA ASN A 58 -0.95 -6.93 -15.59
C ASN A 58 0.33 -7.72 -15.91
N ARG A 59 1.17 -8.04 -14.90
CA ARG A 59 2.34 -8.93 -15.10
C ARG A 59 1.99 -10.38 -15.46
N ARG A 60 0.72 -10.79 -15.39
CA ARG A 60 0.27 -12.14 -15.80
C ARG A 60 -0.26 -12.21 -17.23
N ARG A 61 -0.47 -11.08 -17.92
CA ARG A 61 -1.00 -11.04 -19.30
C ARG A 61 0.10 -10.98 -20.38
N LYS A 62 1.34 -11.31 -20.05
CA LYS A 62 2.43 -11.50 -21.03
C LYS A 62 2.97 -12.91 -20.92
#